data_AF-A0A951SVV9-F1
#
_entry.id   AF-A0A951SVV9-F1
#
_cell.length_a   1.000
_cell.length_b   1.000
_cell.length_c   1.000
_cell.angle_alpha   90.00
_cell.angle_beta   90.00
_cell.angle_gamma   90.00
#
_symmetry.space_group_name_H-M   'P 1'
#
loop_
_entity.id
_entity.type
_entity.pdbx_description
1 polymer ?
#
loop_
_entity_poly.entity_id
_entity_poly.type
_entity_poly.pdbx_seq_one_letter_code
_entity_poly.pdbx_strand_id
1 'polypeptide(L)' 'LENDLQILVNLAACNDLNIEAVSALASFAKDSRKSKCELKVTVNQNLKEMLTTIGLDRHFSILLPSP' A
#
# COMPACT_ATOMS: atom_id res chain seq x y z
N LEU A 1 6.89 17.83 18.46
CA LEU A 1 7.20 16.62 17.66
C LEU A 1 5.88 15.92 17.43
N GLU A 2 5.14 16.29 16.38
CA GLU A 2 4.09 15.41 15.88
C GLU A 2 4.84 14.20 15.32
N ASN A 3 4.74 13.07 16.00
CA ASN A 3 5.29 11.82 15.47
C ASN A 3 4.39 11.42 14.30
N ASP A 4 4.85 11.62 13.07
CA ASP A 4 4.24 11.01 11.89
C ASP A 4 4.41 9.49 12.01
N LEU A 5 3.38 8.84 12.56
CA LEU A 5 3.35 7.39 12.68
C LEU A 5 3.27 6.79 11.28
N GLN A 6 4.17 5.86 10.97
CA GLN A 6 4.23 5.21 9.66
C GLN A 6 3.98 3.72 9.81
N ILE A 7 3.16 3.18 8.91
CA ILE A 7 2.92 1.74 8.76
C ILE A 7 3.59 1.29 7.47
N LEU A 8 4.48 0.32 7.59
CA LEU A 8 5.23 -0.23 6.46
C LEU A 8 4.69 -1.63 6.14
N VAL A 9 4.22 -1.83 4.91
CA VAL A 9 3.77 -3.13 4.41
C VAL A 9 4.66 -3.53 3.25
N ASN A 10 5.25 -4.71 3.29
CA ASN A 10 6.09 -5.22 2.20
C ASN A 10 5.40 -6.37 1.48
N LEU A 11 5.05 -6.14 0.21
CA LEU A 11 4.45 -7.09 -0.72
C LEU A 11 5.36 -7.33 -1.94
N ALA A 12 6.64 -6.95 -1.89
CA ALA A 12 7.55 -7.06 -3.03
C ALA A 12 7.70 -8.51 -3.56
N ALA A 13 7.54 -9.50 -2.68
CA ALA A 13 7.60 -10.92 -3.03
C ALA A 13 6.28 -11.48 -3.59
N CYS A 14 5.19 -10.70 -3.57
CA CYS A 14 3.89 -11.13 -4.08
C CYS A 14 3.80 -10.82 -5.58
N ASN A 15 3.45 -11.78 -6.42
CA ASN A 15 3.32 -11.56 -7.86
C ASN A 15 1.95 -10.99 -8.27
N ASP A 16 0.91 -11.27 -7.47
CA ASP A 16 -0.48 -10.87 -7.70
C ASP A 16 -1.23 -10.75 -6.38
N LEU A 17 -2.34 -10.01 -6.35
CA LEU A 17 -3.28 -9.94 -5.23
C LEU A 17 -4.68 -10.27 -5.73
N ASN A 18 -5.33 -11.23 -5.07
CA ASN A 18 -6.76 -11.49 -5.33
C ASN A 18 -7.64 -10.33 -4.83
N ILE A 19 -8.92 -10.35 -5.21
CA ILE A 19 -9.87 -9.29 -4.91
C ILE A 19 -10.06 -9.08 -3.40
N GLU A 20 -9.98 -10.16 -2.60
CA GLU A 20 -10.07 -10.10 -1.15
C GLU A 20 -8.88 -9.35 -0.54
N ALA A 21 -7.65 -9.63 -1.00
CA ALA A 21 -6.45 -8.94 -0.55
C ALA A 21 -6.45 -7.46 -0.94
N VAL A 22 -6.91 -7.14 -2.15
CA VAL A 22 -7.10 -5.75 -2.59
C VAL A 22 -8.11 -5.01 -1.72
N SER A 23 -9.25 -5.65 -1.42
CA SER A 23 -10.29 -5.08 -0.56
C SER A 23 -9.81 -4.86 0.88
N ALA A 24 -9.02 -5.80 1.41
CA ALA A 24 -8.37 -5.67 2.71
C ALA A 24 -7.37 -4.49 2.72
N LEU A 25 -6.52 -4.38 1.70
CA LEU A 25 -5.56 -3.28 1.57
C LEU A 25 -6.26 -1.91 1.47
N ALA A 26 -7.35 -1.82 0.72
CA ALA A 26 -8.15 -0.61 0.59
C ALA A 26 -8.76 -0.17 1.93
N SER A 27 -9.34 -1.13 2.66
CA SER A 27 -9.91 -0.90 3.99
C SER A 27 -8.82 -0.46 4.98
N PHE A 28 -7.68 -1.12 4.94
CA PHE A 28 -6.53 -0.79 5.79
C PHE A 28 -5.97 0.61 5.51
N ALA A 29 -5.89 1.01 4.24
CA ALA A 29 -5.48 2.36 3.85
C ALA A 29 -6.46 3.45 4.32
N LYS A 30 -7.76 3.12 4.38
CA LYS A 30 -8.78 4.01 4.95
C LYS A 30 -8.60 4.16 6.46
N ASP A 31 -8.39 3.06 7.18
CA ASP A 31 -8.24 3.10 8.63
C ASP A 31 -6.91 3.72 9.07
N SER A 32 -5.83 3.50 8.33
CA SER A 32 -4.54 4.18 8.56
C SER A 32 -4.69 5.70 8.52
N ARG A 33 -5.42 6.23 7.52
CA ARG A 33 -5.70 7.67 7.40
C ARG A 33 -6.54 8.22 8.56
N LYS A 34 -7.55 7.50 9.03
CA LYS A 34 -8.34 7.90 10.21
C LYS A 34 -7.48 8.00 11.47
N SER A 35 -6.51 7.10 11.59
CA SER A 35 -5.55 7.06 12.71
C SER A 35 -4.41 8.07 12.57
N LYS A 36 -4.40 8.91 11.52
CA LYS A 36 -3.31 9.84 11.19
C LYS A 36 -1.96 9.14 11.02
N CYS A 37 -1.97 7.90 10.51
CA CYS A 37 -0.77 7.15 10.17
C CYS A 37 -0.55 7.16 8.65
N GLU A 38 0.68 7.40 8.22
CA GLU A 38 1.07 7.24 6.81
C GLU A 38 1.26 5.75 6.51
N LEU A 39 0.56 5.23 5.49
CA LEU A 39 0.77 3.88 4.99
C LEU A 39 1.76 3.91 3.82
N LYS A 40 2.83 3.12 3.91
CA LYS A 40 3.78 2.90 2.80
C LYS A 40 3.78 1.43 2.43
N VAL A 41 3.54 1.14 1.15
CA VAL A 41 3.45 -0.23 0.63
C VAL A 41 4.58 -0.45 -0.36
N THR A 42 5.49 -1.35 -0.04
CA THR A 42 6.55 -1.79 -0.96
C THR A 42 6.01 -2.91 -1.84
N VAL A 43 6.10 -2.76 -3.16
CA VAL A 43 5.57 -3.72 -4.14
C VAL A 43 6.57 -3.91 -5.27
N ASN A 44 6.48 -5.02 -6.01
CA ASN A 44 7.18 -5.13 -7.29
C ASN A 44 6.46 -4.35 -8.41
N GLN A 45 7.08 -4.29 -9.58
CA GLN A 45 6.57 -3.52 -10.71
C GLN A 45 5.18 -3.99 -11.18
N ASN A 46 4.94 -5.30 -11.25
CA ASN A 46 3.66 -5.86 -11.69
C ASN A 46 2.52 -5.45 -10.75
N LEU A 47 2.74 -5.57 -9.43
CA LEU A 47 1.75 -5.15 -8.45
C LEU A 47 1.54 -3.64 -8.43
N LYS A 48 2.59 -2.83 -8.65
CA LYS A 48 2.45 -1.38 -8.79
C LYS A 48 1.49 -1.05 -9.93
N GLU A 49 1.67 -1.64 -11.11
CA GLU A 49 0.82 -1.42 -12.28
C GLU A 49 -0.63 -1.84 -12.02
N MET A 50 -0.83 -2.99 -11.37
CA MET A 50 -2.16 -3.44 -10.97
C MET A 50 -2.83 -2.44 -10.02
N LEU A 51 -2.15 -2.03 -8.95
CA LEU A 51 -2.68 -1.08 -7.96
C LEU A 51 -2.99 0.30 -8.57
N THR A 52 -2.15 0.77 -9.49
CA THR A 52 -2.41 2.01 -10.25
C THR A 52 -3.60 1.85 -11.21
N THR A 53 -3.74 0.70 -11.87
CA THR A 53 -4.86 0.43 -12.79
C THR A 53 -6.21 0.51 -12.08
N ILE A 54 -6.29 -0.03 -10.85
CA ILE A 54 -7.50 0.05 -10.02
C ILE A 54 -7.60 1.35 -9.21
N GLY A 55 -6.58 2.22 -9.28
CA GLY A 55 -6.53 3.52 -8.63
C GLY A 55 -6.30 3.50 -7.10
N LEU A 56 -5.81 2.39 -6.56
CA LEU A 56 -5.59 2.22 -5.12
C LEU A 56 -4.33 2.93 -4.62
N ASP A 57 -3.37 3.19 -5.51
CA ASP A 57 -2.15 3.97 -5.27
C ASP A 57 -2.41 5.42 -4.80
N ARG A 58 -3.63 5.94 -5.00
CA ARG A 58 -4.08 7.25 -4.52
C ARG A 58 -4.31 7.32 -3.00
N HIS A 59 -4.15 6.20 -2.30
CA HIS A 59 -4.55 6.06 -0.89
C HIS A 59 -3.38 5.82 0.06
N PHE A 60 -2.19 5.52 -0.45
CA PHE A 60 -0.98 5.25 0.31
C PHE A 60 0.25 5.45 -0.57
N SER A 61 1.41 5.64 0.05
CA SER A 61 2.67 5.80 -0.68
C SER A 61 3.14 4.44 -1.21
N ILE A 62 3.41 4.34 -2.51
CA ILE A 62 4.00 3.13 -3.11
C ILE A 62 5.52 3.26 -3.16
N LEU A 63 6.20 2.23 -2.64
CA LEU A 63 7.65 2.09 -2.72
C LEU A 63 7.98 0.92 -3.65
N LEU A 64 9.08 1.04 -4.38
CA LEU A 64 9.69 -0.09 -5.11
C LEU A 64 10.88 -0.61 -4.30
N PRO A 65 11.14 -1.93 -4.29
CA PRO A 65 12.31 -2.49 -3.63
C PRO A 65 13.58 -1.87 -4.22
N SER A 66 14.54 -1.57 -3.35
CA SER A 66 15.86 -1.13 -3.78
C SER A 66 16.56 -2.24 -4.58
N PRO A 67 17.31 -1.89 -5.64
CA PRO A 67 18.04 -2.85 -6.48
C PRO A 67 19.10 -3.63 -5.71
#